data_AF-A0A7S2MNI0-F1
#
_entry.id   AF-A0A7S2MNI0-F1
#
_cell.length_a   1.000
_cell.length_b   1.000
_cell.length_c   1.000
_cell.angle_alpha   90.00
_cell.angle_beta   90.00
_cell.angle_gamma   90.00
#
_symmetry.space_group_name_H-M   'P 1'
#
loop_
_entity.id
_entity.type
_entity.pdbx_description
1 polymer ?
#
loop_
_entity_poly.entity_id
_entity_poly.type
_entity_poly.pdbx_seq_one_letter_code
_entity_poly.pdbx_strand_id
1 'polypeptide(L)'
;RPPAGPRARRPGCATAGATAVQRYGQGGRVVLHMGCLAEQALDDTCIAKHALLLAHDRNLFAVVVRSLEESQNDKAAARLLGAFRGHVWEAVQCAHASRVLEAGITRLRPADCRFIAQEILEAPVAPNGPAVAARLLSGSRVLQHIVEMFEAAEIETLVSALLAEAASLARDHFGRCALQHVLEYGTEVQRRRLTESLAAQAATLCHEGQAGALLATALRCAPEESRDRLAAAVMAVPSVLPRLSRTRRGHSLPLALVEGVAGPAVAQAAVQELLKHAPALRGGRFGRRVMAPYWPTLKKGICGGA
;
A
#
# COMPACT_ATOMS: atom_id res chain seq x y z
N ARG A 1 12.49 -46.38 27.85
CA ARG A 1 13.86 -45.85 27.69
C ARG A 1 14.74 -47.01 27.23
N PRO A 2 15.37 -46.89 26.05
CA PRO A 2 16.72 -46.32 25.96
C PRO A 2 16.77 -45.07 25.03
N PRO A 3 17.90 -44.32 25.01
CA PRO A 3 17.96 -42.98 24.42
C PRO A 3 18.22 -43.00 22.92
N ALA A 4 17.56 -42.09 22.21
CA ALA A 4 17.78 -41.80 20.80
C ALA A 4 19.12 -41.07 20.59
N GLY A 5 19.93 -41.58 19.65
CA GLY A 5 21.16 -40.94 19.20
C GLY A 5 20.91 -39.61 18.46
N PRO A 6 21.92 -38.74 18.38
CA PRO A 6 21.77 -37.41 17.82
C PRO A 6 21.60 -37.45 16.29
N ARG A 7 20.51 -36.86 15.80
CA ARG A 7 20.28 -36.60 14.37
C ARG A 7 21.26 -35.53 13.87
N ALA A 8 21.93 -35.83 12.76
CA ALA A 8 22.85 -34.96 12.06
C ALA A 8 22.21 -33.61 11.66
N ARG A 9 22.89 -32.51 12.00
CA ARG A 9 22.56 -31.15 11.54
C ARG A 9 22.99 -30.99 10.08
N ARG A 10 22.11 -30.43 9.25
CA ARG A 10 22.45 -29.91 7.91
C ARG A 10 23.42 -28.72 8.05
N PRO A 11 24.30 -28.46 7.06
CA PRO A 11 25.32 -27.43 7.18
C PRO A 11 24.69 -26.05 7.17
N GLY A 12 24.91 -25.30 8.25
CA GLY A 12 24.52 -23.90 8.37
C GLY A 12 25.35 -23.04 7.44
N CYS A 13 24.67 -22.10 6.78
CA CYS A 13 25.26 -20.97 6.09
C CYS A 13 26.12 -20.18 7.08
N ALA A 14 27.44 -20.34 7.01
CA ALA A 14 28.40 -19.59 7.80
C ALA A 14 28.70 -18.26 7.10
N THR A 15 27.76 -17.32 7.15
CA THR A 15 28.11 -15.90 7.02
C THR A 15 28.57 -15.43 8.40
N ALA A 16 29.85 -15.09 8.53
CA ALA A 16 30.43 -14.50 9.73
C ALA A 16 29.61 -13.24 10.10
N GLY A 17 28.72 -13.39 11.08
CA GLY A 17 27.77 -12.36 11.48
C GLY A 17 28.47 -11.29 12.30
N ALA A 18 28.53 -10.08 11.77
CA ALA A 18 28.69 -8.90 12.59
C ALA A 18 27.40 -8.71 13.40
N THR A 19 27.44 -9.03 14.69
CA THR A 19 26.35 -8.73 15.63
C THR A 19 26.51 -7.32 16.15
N ALA A 20 25.85 -6.36 15.52
CA ALA A 20 25.77 -5.01 16.06
C ALA A 20 24.79 -5.00 17.25
N VAL A 21 25.33 -4.86 18.46
CA VAL A 21 24.53 -4.72 19.67
C VAL A 21 24.28 -3.23 19.90
N GLN A 22 23.01 -2.84 19.92
CA GLN A 22 22.61 -1.49 20.33
C GLN A 22 22.91 -1.32 21.83
N ARG A 23 24.04 -0.68 22.16
CA ARG A 23 24.32 -0.19 23.51
C ARG A 23 24.26 1.33 23.52
N TYR A 24 23.36 1.87 24.34
CA TYR A 24 23.39 3.28 24.71
C TYR A 24 24.60 3.49 25.63
N GLY A 25 25.76 3.81 25.05
CA GLY A 25 26.91 4.27 25.82
C GLY A 25 26.60 5.61 26.51
N GLN A 26 27.25 5.88 27.65
CA GLN A 26 27.13 7.18 28.32
C GLN A 26 27.53 8.29 27.33
N GLY A 27 26.55 9.12 26.92
CA GLY A 27 26.70 10.14 25.87
C GLY A 27 25.84 9.95 24.62
N GLY A 28 24.98 8.93 24.56
CA GLY A 28 23.94 8.82 23.51
C GLY A 28 24.43 8.38 22.12
N ARG A 29 25.70 7.93 22.00
CA ARG A 29 26.25 7.42 20.73
C ARG A 29 25.93 5.95 20.55
N VAL A 30 25.49 5.58 19.35
CA VAL A 30 25.31 4.18 18.94
C VAL A 30 26.67 3.65 18.49
N VAL A 31 27.05 2.47 18.97
CA VAL A 31 28.33 1.81 18.64
C VAL A 31 28.04 0.50 17.92
N LEU A 32 28.73 0.26 16.79
CA LEU A 32 28.68 -1.03 16.11
C LEU A 32 29.77 -1.94 16.66
N HIS A 33 29.40 -3.16 17.00
CA HIS A 33 30.36 -4.24 17.15
C HIS A 33 30.41 -5.03 15.84
N MET A 34 31.33 -4.63 14.94
CA MET A 34 31.66 -5.43 13.77
C MET A 34 32.68 -6.49 14.20
N GLY A 35 32.46 -7.75 13.85
CA GLY A 35 33.30 -8.87 14.26
C GLY A 35 34.81 -8.57 14.09
N CYS A 36 35.54 -8.73 15.20
CA CYS A 36 36.99 -8.66 15.39
C CYS A 36 37.74 -7.33 15.20
N LEU A 37 37.14 -6.19 14.83
CA LEU A 37 37.89 -4.92 14.73
C LEU A 37 37.06 -3.70 15.17
N ALA A 38 37.53 -3.06 16.25
CA ALA A 38 37.26 -1.70 16.75
C ALA A 38 35.81 -1.28 17.07
N GLU A 39 35.60 -0.83 18.32
CA GLU A 39 34.48 0.05 18.67
C GLU A 39 34.64 1.37 17.92
N GLN A 40 33.91 1.53 16.81
CA GLN A 40 33.84 2.81 16.11
C GLN A 40 32.52 3.51 16.45
N ALA A 41 32.61 4.78 16.84
CA ALA A 41 31.44 5.63 16.88
C ALA A 41 30.86 5.69 15.45
N LEU A 42 29.55 5.49 15.32
CA LEU A 42 28.83 5.69 14.07
C LEU A 42 28.82 7.18 13.75
N ASP A 43 29.82 7.64 13.00
CA ASP A 43 29.80 8.95 12.35
C ASP A 43 29.15 8.85 10.96
N ASP A 44 28.85 10.01 10.36
CA ASP A 44 28.17 10.08 9.06
C ASP A 44 28.96 9.34 7.96
N THR A 45 30.29 9.32 8.07
CA THR A 45 31.18 8.63 7.13
C THR A 45 31.04 7.12 7.23
N CYS A 46 31.02 6.57 8.44
CA CYS A 46 30.85 5.14 8.69
C CYS A 46 29.44 4.68 8.28
N ILE A 47 28.42 5.48 8.55
CA ILE A 47 27.04 5.21 8.15
C ILE A 47 26.93 5.15 6.63
N ALA A 48 27.48 6.13 5.90
CA ALA A 48 27.47 6.13 4.44
C ALA A 48 28.19 4.91 3.84
N LYS A 49 29.34 4.52 4.41
CA LYS A 49 30.13 3.38 3.92
C LYS A 49 29.40 2.04 4.11
N HIS A 50 28.65 1.88 5.20
CA HIS A 50 28.00 0.62 5.56
C HIS A 50 26.47 0.66 5.41
N ALA A 51 25.93 1.66 4.71
CA ALA A 51 24.50 1.94 4.66
C ALA A 51 23.64 0.71 4.33
N LEU A 52 24.04 -0.08 3.34
CA LEU A 52 23.33 -1.31 2.96
C LEU A 52 23.30 -2.35 4.08
N LEU A 53 24.44 -2.61 4.73
CA LEU A 53 24.51 -3.56 5.84
C LEU A 53 23.63 -3.10 7.01
N LEU A 54 23.73 -1.82 7.37
CA LEU A 54 22.96 -1.23 8.47
C LEU A 54 21.46 -1.25 8.18
N ALA A 55 21.06 -0.97 6.94
CA ALA A 55 19.66 -0.92 6.53
C ALA A 55 18.96 -2.29 6.55
N HIS A 56 19.69 -3.37 6.34
CA HIS A 56 19.15 -4.73 6.41
C HIS A 56 19.13 -5.30 7.84
N ASP A 57 19.78 -4.63 8.79
CA ASP A 57 19.77 -5.02 10.19
C ASP A 57 18.57 -4.44 10.94
N ARG A 58 17.85 -5.30 11.67
CA ARG A 58 16.63 -4.96 12.43
C ARG A 58 16.83 -3.87 13.49
N ASN A 59 18.03 -3.74 14.05
CA ASN A 59 18.33 -2.79 15.13
C ASN A 59 19.01 -1.53 14.60
N LEU A 60 19.67 -1.60 13.45
CA LEU A 60 20.50 -0.50 12.94
C LEU A 60 19.88 0.30 11.80
N PHE A 61 18.86 -0.23 11.12
CA PHE A 61 18.25 0.49 10.01
C PHE A 61 17.76 1.88 10.42
N ALA A 62 17.30 2.02 11.66
CA ALA A 62 16.83 3.28 12.23
C ALA A 62 17.93 4.35 12.30
N VAL A 63 19.22 3.95 12.39
CA VAL A 63 20.35 4.89 12.32
C VAL A 63 20.46 5.47 10.92
N VAL A 64 20.37 4.64 9.88
CA VAL A 64 20.43 5.10 8.48
C VAL A 64 19.23 5.99 8.15
N VAL A 65 18.03 5.59 8.56
CA VAL A 65 16.80 6.39 8.41
C VAL A 65 16.98 7.75 9.08
N ARG A 66 17.42 7.78 10.34
CA ARG A 66 17.61 9.04 11.09
C ARG A 66 18.67 9.93 10.45
N SER A 67 19.82 9.37 10.07
CA SER A 67 20.86 10.14 9.38
C SER A 67 20.38 10.73 8.06
N LEU A 68 19.47 10.05 7.36
CA LEU A 68 18.84 10.57 6.16
C LEU A 68 17.82 11.66 6.51
N GLU A 69 16.90 11.41 7.47
CA GLU A 69 15.80 12.31 7.85
C GLU A 69 16.26 13.58 8.59
N GLU A 70 17.33 13.52 9.37
CA GLU A 70 17.83 14.63 10.20
C GLU A 70 19.02 15.38 9.58
N SER A 71 19.55 14.91 8.44
CA SER A 71 20.66 15.58 7.76
C SER A 71 20.35 17.07 7.53
N GLN A 72 21.34 17.95 7.64
CA GLN A 72 21.17 19.36 7.21
C GLN A 72 21.68 19.57 5.78
N ASN A 73 22.26 18.54 5.16
CA ASN A 73 22.91 18.62 3.87
C ASN A 73 22.30 17.61 2.91
N ASP A 74 21.45 18.09 2.00
CA ASP A 74 20.77 17.22 1.02
C ASP A 74 21.75 16.51 0.09
N LYS A 75 22.93 17.08 -0.20
CA LYS A 75 23.97 16.37 -0.98
C LYS A 75 24.56 15.20 -0.19
N ALA A 76 24.67 15.32 1.13
CA ALA A 76 25.12 14.21 1.97
C ALA A 76 24.03 13.13 2.07
N ALA A 77 22.77 13.52 2.31
CA ALA A 77 21.64 12.61 2.34
C ALA A 77 21.42 11.89 0.98
N ALA A 78 21.55 12.60 -0.14
CA ALA A 78 21.48 12.00 -1.48
C ALA A 78 22.63 11.02 -1.75
N ARG A 79 23.85 11.28 -1.24
CA ARG A 79 24.95 10.31 -1.31
C ARG A 79 24.68 9.07 -0.45
N LEU A 80 24.11 9.24 0.73
CA LEU A 80 23.71 8.14 1.61
C LEU A 80 22.66 7.26 0.94
N LEU A 81 21.60 7.86 0.37
CA LEU A 81 20.60 7.12 -0.40
C LEU A 81 21.21 6.50 -1.67
N GLY A 82 22.16 7.18 -2.30
CA GLY A 82 22.88 6.69 -3.47
C GLY A 82 23.65 5.39 -3.24
N ALA A 83 23.98 5.04 -1.99
CA ALA A 83 24.57 3.75 -1.65
C ALA A 83 23.64 2.55 -1.95
N PHE A 84 22.34 2.79 -2.17
CA PHE A 84 21.35 1.76 -2.52
C PHE A 84 21.27 1.49 -4.03
N ARG A 85 22.01 2.23 -4.87
CA ARG A 85 22.04 1.97 -6.30
C ARG A 85 22.54 0.54 -6.57
N GLY A 86 21.84 -0.15 -7.45
CA GLY A 86 22.03 -1.57 -7.79
C GLY A 86 21.50 -2.56 -6.74
N HIS A 87 20.88 -2.08 -5.66
CA HIS A 87 20.38 -2.91 -4.55
C HIS A 87 18.94 -2.54 -4.14
N VAL A 88 18.24 -1.76 -4.97
CA VAL A 88 16.87 -1.32 -4.66
C VAL A 88 15.92 -2.51 -4.61
N TRP A 89 16.10 -3.50 -5.49
CA TRP A 89 15.20 -4.65 -5.55
C TRP A 89 15.24 -5.49 -4.26
N GLU A 90 16.42 -5.76 -3.72
CA GLU A 90 16.59 -6.42 -2.42
C GLU A 90 16.02 -5.56 -1.28
N ALA A 91 16.29 -4.25 -1.32
CA ALA A 91 15.84 -3.33 -0.30
C ALA A 91 14.30 -3.20 -0.23
N VAL A 92 13.63 -3.19 -1.38
CA VAL A 92 12.15 -3.18 -1.51
C VAL A 92 11.52 -4.43 -0.89
N GLN A 93 12.22 -5.57 -0.93
CA GLN A 93 11.75 -6.83 -0.33
C GLN A 93 12.04 -6.93 1.17
N CYS A 94 12.92 -6.08 1.70
CA CYS A 94 13.29 -6.06 3.11
C CYS A 94 12.40 -5.11 3.92
N ALA A 95 11.84 -5.59 5.04
CA ALA A 95 11.02 -4.78 5.94
C ALA A 95 11.75 -3.60 6.61
N HIS A 96 13.08 -3.63 6.64
CA HIS A 96 13.92 -2.60 7.26
C HIS A 96 14.52 -1.66 6.21
N ALA A 97 15.17 -2.22 5.18
CA ALA A 97 15.83 -1.42 4.16
C ALA A 97 14.85 -0.59 3.32
N SER A 98 13.64 -1.09 3.07
CA SER A 98 12.57 -0.31 2.43
C SER A 98 12.25 0.98 3.16
N ARG A 99 12.38 1.03 4.49
CA ARG A 99 12.16 2.27 5.26
C ARG A 99 13.19 3.35 4.97
N VAL A 100 14.41 2.97 4.58
CA VAL A 100 15.43 3.93 4.13
C VAL A 100 15.05 4.49 2.77
N LEU A 101 14.50 3.66 1.87
CA LEU A 101 13.97 4.13 0.59
C LEU A 101 12.78 5.07 0.79
N GLU A 102 11.82 4.72 1.65
CA GLU A 102 10.67 5.57 2.01
C GLU A 102 11.12 6.91 2.59
N ALA A 103 12.06 6.91 3.53
CA ALA A 103 12.64 8.14 4.10
C ALA A 103 13.35 8.98 3.02
N GLY A 104 14.11 8.30 2.14
CA GLY A 104 14.76 8.90 0.98
C GLY A 104 13.79 9.66 0.08
N ILE A 105 12.72 8.97 -0.35
CA ILE A 105 11.67 9.52 -1.21
C ILE A 105 10.88 10.61 -0.48
N THR A 106 10.59 10.46 0.81
CA THR A 106 9.82 11.48 1.54
C THR A 106 10.59 12.80 1.67
N ARG A 107 11.92 12.75 1.73
CA ARG A 107 12.77 13.91 2.04
C ARG A 107 13.43 14.55 0.82
N LEU A 108 13.94 13.76 -0.11
CA LEU A 108 14.82 14.25 -1.17
C LEU A 108 14.02 14.66 -2.42
N ARG A 109 14.72 15.28 -3.37
CA ARG A 109 14.11 15.73 -4.64
C ARG A 109 13.93 14.54 -5.60
N PRO A 110 12.94 14.59 -6.52
CA PRO A 110 12.73 13.52 -7.51
C PRO A 110 13.98 13.10 -8.27
N ALA A 111 14.84 14.05 -8.65
CA ALA A 111 16.09 13.78 -9.36
C ALA A 111 17.06 12.87 -8.58
N ASP A 112 17.07 12.96 -7.25
CA ASP A 112 17.93 12.16 -6.37
C ASP A 112 17.36 10.75 -6.13
N CYS A 113 16.04 10.56 -6.32
CA CYS A 113 15.31 9.31 -6.07
C CYS A 113 14.97 8.50 -7.33
N ARG A 114 15.15 9.07 -8.54
CA ARG A 114 14.71 8.46 -9.82
C ARG A 114 15.19 7.02 -10.03
N PHE A 115 16.38 6.70 -9.54
CA PHE A 115 16.96 5.35 -9.65
C PHE A 115 16.12 4.27 -8.96
N ILE A 116 15.36 4.62 -7.92
CA ILE A 116 14.51 3.67 -7.20
C ILE A 116 13.41 3.13 -8.12
N ALA A 117 12.71 4.01 -8.84
CA ALA A 117 11.68 3.59 -9.79
C ALA A 117 12.27 2.80 -10.96
N GLN A 118 13.44 3.21 -11.46
CA GLN A 118 14.15 2.54 -12.55
C GLN A 118 14.56 1.11 -12.17
N GLU A 119 15.18 0.91 -11.01
CA GLU A 119 15.61 -0.43 -10.58
C GLU A 119 14.44 -1.37 -10.25
N ILE A 120 13.29 -0.84 -9.82
CA ILE A 120 12.06 -1.65 -9.67
C ILE A 120 11.53 -2.11 -11.03
N LEU A 121 11.62 -1.27 -12.06
CA LEU A 121 11.24 -1.63 -13.44
C LEU A 121 12.20 -2.66 -14.05
N GLU A 122 13.49 -2.52 -13.75
CA GLU A 122 14.59 -3.38 -14.23
C GLU A 122 14.83 -4.60 -13.33
N ALA A 123 13.94 -4.85 -12.37
CA ALA A 123 14.05 -5.98 -11.46
C ALA A 123 14.17 -7.31 -12.23
N PRO A 124 14.76 -8.37 -11.63
CA PRO A 124 14.93 -9.68 -12.29
C PRO A 124 13.65 -10.32 -12.83
N VAL A 125 12.48 -9.86 -12.36
CA VAL A 125 11.15 -10.32 -12.77
C VAL A 125 10.48 -9.36 -13.77
N ALA A 126 11.24 -8.50 -14.45
CA ALA A 126 10.74 -7.55 -15.44
C ALA A 126 9.93 -8.26 -16.55
N PRO A 127 8.84 -7.65 -17.04
CA PRO A 127 8.33 -6.32 -16.69
C PRO A 127 7.44 -6.29 -15.42
N ASN A 128 7.30 -7.40 -14.69
CA ASN A 128 6.37 -7.54 -13.56
C ASN A 128 6.90 -7.00 -12.23
N GLY A 129 8.10 -6.40 -12.19
CA GLY A 129 8.72 -5.84 -10.99
C GLY A 129 7.78 -4.99 -10.14
N PRO A 130 7.11 -3.96 -10.69
CA PRO A 130 6.14 -3.14 -9.97
C PRO A 130 4.97 -3.95 -9.38
N ALA A 131 4.40 -4.89 -10.15
CA ALA A 131 3.28 -5.71 -9.68
C ALA A 131 3.71 -6.67 -8.56
N VAL A 132 4.91 -7.23 -8.62
CA VAL A 132 5.47 -8.06 -7.54
C VAL A 132 5.74 -7.21 -6.31
N ALA A 133 6.37 -6.03 -6.45
CA ALA A 133 6.61 -5.10 -5.35
C ALA A 133 5.30 -4.65 -4.68
N ALA A 134 4.24 -4.41 -5.46
CA ALA A 134 2.92 -4.02 -4.93
C ALA A 134 2.27 -5.08 -4.03
N ARG A 135 2.64 -6.37 -4.16
CA ARG A 135 2.16 -7.46 -3.30
C ARG A 135 2.94 -7.60 -2.00
N LEU A 136 4.01 -6.82 -1.83
CA LEU A 136 4.82 -6.81 -0.61
C LEU A 136 4.37 -5.68 0.30
N LEU A 137 4.34 -5.92 1.61
CA LEU A 137 4.05 -4.86 2.59
C LEU A 137 5.03 -3.68 2.44
N SER A 138 6.32 -3.98 2.35
CA SER A 138 7.39 -2.99 2.14
C SER A 138 7.30 -2.35 0.76
N GLY A 139 7.22 -3.16 -0.29
CA GLY A 139 7.23 -2.66 -1.66
C GLY A 139 6.01 -1.82 -2.03
N SER A 140 4.82 -2.20 -1.56
CA SER A 140 3.62 -1.39 -1.77
C SER A 140 3.75 0.02 -1.18
N ARG A 141 4.45 0.19 -0.06
CA ARG A 141 4.68 1.52 0.55
C ARG A 141 5.68 2.35 -0.25
N VAL A 142 6.77 1.74 -0.70
CA VAL A 142 7.72 2.41 -1.59
C VAL A 142 7.03 2.89 -2.87
N LEU A 143 6.18 2.04 -3.47
CA LEU A 143 5.42 2.41 -4.67
C LEU A 143 4.44 3.56 -4.41
N GLN A 144 3.80 3.63 -3.24
CA GLN A 144 2.93 4.74 -2.87
C GLN A 144 3.71 6.06 -2.88
N HIS A 145 4.87 6.10 -2.23
CA HIS A 145 5.72 7.29 -2.24
C HIS A 145 6.25 7.66 -3.63
N ILE A 146 6.56 6.68 -4.49
CA ILE A 146 6.94 6.93 -5.88
C ILE A 146 5.78 7.60 -6.64
N VAL A 147 4.56 7.08 -6.50
CA VAL A 147 3.37 7.64 -7.17
C VAL A 147 3.05 9.06 -6.68
N GLU A 148 3.35 9.38 -5.43
CA GLU A 148 3.17 10.73 -4.85
C GLU A 148 4.28 11.71 -5.27
N MET A 149 5.52 11.24 -5.42
CA MET A 149 6.68 12.09 -5.67
C MET A 149 6.81 12.52 -7.13
N PHE A 150 6.67 11.57 -8.06
CA PHE A 150 7.08 11.76 -9.45
C PHE A 150 5.95 12.28 -10.32
N GLU A 151 6.31 13.03 -11.37
CA GLU A 151 5.35 13.39 -12.39
C GLU A 151 4.86 12.13 -13.12
N ALA A 152 3.58 12.11 -13.49
CA ALA A 152 2.99 10.92 -14.06
C ALA A 152 3.68 10.42 -15.34
N ALA A 153 4.28 11.33 -16.13
CA ALA A 153 5.05 10.97 -17.31
C ALA A 153 6.33 10.19 -16.96
N GLU A 154 6.97 10.49 -15.82
CA GLU A 154 8.19 9.80 -15.37
C GLU A 154 7.93 8.37 -14.90
N ILE A 155 6.73 8.10 -14.38
CA ILE A 155 6.33 6.80 -13.83
C ILE A 155 5.29 6.06 -14.69
N GLU A 156 5.03 6.50 -15.92
CA GLU A 156 4.01 5.90 -16.79
C GLU A 156 4.24 4.40 -17.00
N THR A 157 5.48 3.96 -17.23
CA THR A 157 5.82 2.54 -17.39
C THR A 157 5.53 1.74 -16.12
N LEU A 158 5.83 2.31 -14.96
CA LEU A 158 5.58 1.68 -13.66
C LEU A 158 4.09 1.57 -13.39
N VAL A 159 3.32 2.63 -13.62
CA VAL A 159 1.86 2.61 -13.47
C VAL A 159 1.24 1.65 -14.48
N SER A 160 1.68 1.65 -15.74
CA SER A 160 1.19 0.73 -16.75
C SER A 160 1.43 -0.75 -16.39
N ALA A 161 2.56 -1.08 -15.76
CA ALA A 161 2.80 -2.42 -15.24
C ALA A 161 1.85 -2.80 -14.09
N LEU A 162 1.50 -1.86 -13.21
CA LEU A 162 0.48 -2.07 -12.19
C LEU A 162 -0.92 -2.26 -12.80
N LEU A 163 -1.25 -1.48 -13.83
CA LEU A 163 -2.54 -1.55 -14.52
C LEU A 163 -2.73 -2.87 -15.26
N ALA A 164 -1.67 -3.44 -15.84
CA ALA A 164 -1.71 -4.75 -16.48
C ALA A 164 -2.15 -5.87 -15.51
N GLU A 165 -1.81 -5.74 -14.22
CA GLU A 165 -2.15 -6.69 -13.17
C GLU A 165 -3.26 -6.20 -12.23
N ALA A 166 -3.98 -5.12 -12.59
CA ALA A 166 -4.96 -4.44 -11.73
C ALA A 166 -5.99 -5.41 -11.13
N ALA A 167 -6.47 -6.33 -11.96
CA ALA A 167 -7.36 -7.43 -11.62
C ALA A 167 -6.92 -8.26 -10.40
N SER A 168 -5.65 -8.68 -10.44
CA SER A 168 -5.05 -9.55 -9.45
C SER A 168 -4.61 -8.74 -8.22
N LEU A 169 -4.09 -7.53 -8.44
CA LEU A 169 -3.70 -6.60 -7.37
C LEU A 169 -4.90 -6.08 -6.57
N ALA A 170 -6.07 -5.91 -7.20
CA ALA A 170 -7.30 -5.49 -6.52
C ALA A 170 -7.81 -6.54 -5.51
N ARG A 171 -7.36 -7.79 -5.63
CA ARG A 171 -7.69 -8.88 -4.69
C ARG A 171 -6.63 -9.06 -3.62
N ASP A 172 -5.40 -8.63 -3.90
CA ASP A 172 -4.26 -8.68 -3.00
C ASP A 172 -4.41 -7.74 -1.79
N HIS A 173 -3.84 -8.11 -0.64
CA HIS A 173 -3.92 -7.30 0.58
C HIS A 173 -3.19 -5.97 0.45
N PHE A 174 -2.01 -5.97 -0.17
CA PHE A 174 -1.12 -4.82 -0.31
C PHE A 174 -1.27 -4.17 -1.69
N GLY A 175 -1.50 -4.98 -2.74
CA GLY A 175 -1.66 -4.51 -4.11
C GLY A 175 -2.79 -3.48 -4.25
N ARG A 176 -3.89 -3.65 -3.51
CA ARG A 176 -4.98 -2.68 -3.44
C ARG A 176 -4.53 -1.29 -3.01
N CYS A 177 -3.59 -1.17 -2.08
CA CYS A 177 -3.11 0.13 -1.59
C CYS A 177 -2.36 0.87 -2.69
N ALA A 178 -1.54 0.17 -3.48
CA ALA A 178 -0.85 0.75 -4.64
C ALA A 178 -1.85 1.21 -5.70
N LEU A 179 -2.86 0.37 -6.04
CA LEU A 179 -3.91 0.77 -6.98
C LEU A 179 -4.73 1.97 -6.47
N GLN A 180 -4.99 2.02 -5.16
CA GLN A 180 -5.69 3.16 -4.56
C GLN A 180 -4.91 4.46 -4.74
N HIS A 181 -3.58 4.45 -4.57
CA HIS A 181 -2.76 5.63 -4.80
C HIS A 181 -2.72 6.04 -6.27
N VAL A 182 -2.74 5.07 -7.20
CA VAL A 182 -2.90 5.39 -8.63
C VAL A 182 -4.24 6.10 -8.90
N LEU A 183 -5.32 5.74 -8.20
CA LEU A 183 -6.60 6.45 -8.33
C LEU A 183 -6.53 7.88 -7.77
N GLU A 184 -5.83 8.07 -6.65
CA GLU A 184 -5.77 9.35 -5.94
C GLU A 184 -4.82 10.36 -6.63
N TYR A 185 -3.65 9.91 -7.08
CA TYR A 185 -2.58 10.77 -7.61
C TYR A 185 -2.29 10.60 -9.10
N GLY A 186 -2.77 9.51 -9.73
CA GLY A 186 -2.54 9.26 -11.15
C GLY A 186 -3.24 10.26 -12.08
N THR A 187 -2.88 10.24 -13.37
CA THR A 187 -3.54 11.08 -14.37
C THR A 187 -4.98 10.66 -14.59
N GLU A 188 -5.78 11.55 -15.19
CA GLU A 188 -7.14 11.19 -15.61
C GLU A 188 -7.17 9.94 -16.50
N VAL A 189 -6.20 9.79 -17.41
CA VAL A 189 -6.07 8.62 -18.30
C VAL A 189 -5.78 7.34 -17.51
N GLN A 190 -4.86 7.40 -16.55
CA GLN A 190 -4.54 6.26 -15.68
C GLN A 190 -5.75 5.86 -14.80
N ARG A 191 -6.44 6.85 -14.21
CA ARG A 191 -7.67 6.63 -13.43
C ARG A 191 -8.77 6.00 -14.25
N ARG A 192 -8.98 6.48 -15.49
CA ARG A 192 -9.91 5.91 -16.47
C ARG A 192 -9.60 4.45 -16.74
N ARG A 193 -8.37 4.13 -17.15
CA ARG A 193 -7.92 2.76 -17.44
C ARG A 193 -8.11 1.83 -16.25
N LEU A 194 -7.72 2.27 -15.05
CA LEU A 194 -7.88 1.48 -13.83
C LEU A 194 -9.36 1.23 -13.51
N THR A 195 -10.18 2.27 -13.59
CA THR A 195 -11.60 2.19 -13.25
C THR A 195 -12.36 1.29 -14.23
N GLU A 196 -12.04 1.36 -15.52
CA GLU A 196 -12.58 0.46 -16.53
C GLU A 196 -12.18 -1.00 -16.27
N SER A 197 -10.91 -1.25 -15.90
CA SER A 197 -10.45 -2.59 -15.51
C SER A 197 -11.18 -3.10 -14.26
N LEU A 198 -11.46 -2.25 -13.28
CA LEU A 198 -12.20 -2.62 -12.07
C LEU A 198 -13.68 -2.85 -12.37
N ALA A 199 -14.29 -2.06 -13.26
CA ALA A 199 -15.68 -2.22 -13.70
C ALA A 199 -15.89 -3.57 -14.41
N ALA A 200 -14.97 -3.96 -15.28
CA ALA A 200 -14.99 -5.26 -15.97
C ALA A 200 -14.95 -6.46 -14.98
N GLN A 201 -14.45 -6.24 -13.76
CA GLN A 201 -14.31 -7.27 -12.73
C GLN A 201 -15.18 -7.03 -11.51
N ALA A 202 -16.13 -6.08 -11.59
CA ALA A 202 -16.94 -5.66 -10.46
C ALA A 202 -17.62 -6.85 -9.77
N ALA A 203 -18.19 -7.78 -10.54
CA ALA A 203 -18.83 -8.99 -10.00
C ALA A 203 -17.90 -9.76 -9.05
N THR A 204 -16.71 -10.14 -9.53
CA THR A 204 -15.72 -10.89 -8.73
C THR A 204 -15.24 -10.09 -7.51
N LEU A 205 -14.87 -8.82 -7.71
CA LEU A 205 -14.35 -7.95 -6.65
C LEU A 205 -15.39 -7.69 -5.54
N CYS A 206 -16.66 -7.57 -5.92
CA CYS A 206 -17.79 -7.39 -5.01
C CYS A 206 -18.16 -8.65 -4.22
N HIS A 207 -17.84 -9.85 -4.73
CA HIS A 207 -18.05 -11.09 -3.99
C HIS A 207 -17.01 -11.27 -2.89
N GLU A 208 -15.75 -10.94 -3.16
CA GLU A 208 -14.65 -11.10 -2.20
C GLU A 208 -14.71 -10.09 -1.03
N GLY A 209 -15.51 -9.02 -1.13
CA GLY A 209 -15.83 -8.08 -0.05
C GLY A 209 -14.69 -7.17 0.42
N GLN A 210 -13.45 -7.49 0.04
CA GLN A 210 -12.25 -6.76 0.42
C GLN A 210 -11.94 -5.58 -0.51
N ALA A 211 -12.46 -5.60 -1.75
CA ALA A 211 -12.22 -4.55 -2.74
C ALA A 211 -13.14 -3.32 -2.59
N GLY A 212 -14.13 -3.33 -1.69
CA GLY A 212 -15.13 -2.25 -1.62
C GLY A 212 -14.53 -0.87 -1.30
N ALA A 213 -13.43 -0.79 -0.53
CA ALA A 213 -12.73 0.47 -0.32
C ALA A 213 -12.08 0.99 -1.61
N LEU A 214 -11.41 0.12 -2.37
CA LEU A 214 -10.79 0.45 -3.65
C LEU A 214 -11.85 0.90 -4.67
N LEU A 215 -12.96 0.17 -4.78
CA LEU A 215 -14.07 0.53 -5.68
C LEU A 215 -14.73 1.86 -5.28
N ALA A 216 -14.83 2.15 -3.99
CA ALA A 216 -15.32 3.44 -3.52
C ALA A 216 -14.38 4.60 -3.89
N THR A 217 -13.06 4.41 -3.75
CA THR A 217 -12.08 5.39 -4.22
C THR A 217 -12.16 5.56 -5.74
N ALA A 218 -12.32 4.47 -6.49
CA ALA A 218 -12.47 4.52 -7.95
C ALA A 218 -13.70 5.35 -8.34
N LEU A 219 -14.85 5.17 -7.68
CA LEU A 219 -16.02 6.00 -7.91
C LEU A 219 -15.76 7.50 -7.66
N ARG A 220 -14.98 7.85 -6.62
CA ARG A 220 -14.71 9.27 -6.28
C ARG A 220 -13.70 9.93 -7.23
N CYS A 221 -12.71 9.19 -7.69
CA CYS A 221 -11.59 9.72 -8.45
C CYS A 221 -11.75 9.58 -9.97
N ALA A 222 -12.60 8.66 -10.44
CA ALA A 222 -12.76 8.40 -11.86
C ALA A 222 -13.45 9.55 -12.61
N PRO A 223 -13.15 9.73 -13.92
CA PRO A 223 -13.96 10.54 -14.82
C PRO A 223 -15.41 10.06 -14.87
N GLU A 224 -16.34 10.95 -15.20
CA GLU A 224 -17.79 10.69 -15.22
C GLU A 224 -18.16 9.42 -15.99
N GLU A 225 -17.68 9.28 -17.23
CA GLU A 225 -18.00 8.13 -18.08
C GLU A 225 -17.56 6.78 -17.47
N SER A 226 -16.33 6.69 -16.96
CA SER A 226 -15.83 5.46 -16.34
C SER A 226 -16.48 5.19 -14.99
N ARG A 227 -16.83 6.25 -14.25
CA ARG A 227 -17.56 6.17 -12.98
C ARG A 227 -18.94 5.57 -13.19
N ASP A 228 -19.66 6.02 -14.21
CA ASP A 228 -20.99 5.52 -14.54
C ASP A 228 -20.95 4.05 -14.93
N ARG A 229 -19.97 3.65 -15.74
CA ARG A 229 -19.74 2.23 -16.08
C ARG A 229 -19.46 1.39 -14.84
N LEU A 230 -18.60 1.87 -13.93
CA LEU A 230 -18.32 1.16 -12.68
C LEU A 230 -19.57 1.06 -11.80
N ALA A 231 -20.32 2.15 -11.66
CA ALA A 231 -21.55 2.18 -10.87
C ALA A 231 -22.60 1.22 -11.43
N ALA A 232 -22.82 1.23 -12.76
CA ALA A 232 -23.70 0.29 -13.43
C ALA A 232 -23.26 -1.18 -13.21
N ALA A 233 -21.96 -1.46 -13.34
CA ALA A 233 -21.42 -2.81 -13.13
C ALA A 233 -21.62 -3.29 -11.69
N VAL A 234 -21.43 -2.42 -10.68
CA VAL A 234 -21.68 -2.74 -9.27
C VAL A 234 -23.17 -2.95 -9.02
N MET A 235 -24.04 -2.07 -9.53
CA MET A 235 -25.49 -2.17 -9.34
C MET A 235 -26.10 -3.41 -10.00
N ALA A 236 -25.46 -3.94 -11.06
CA ALA A 236 -25.87 -5.19 -11.69
C ALA A 236 -25.58 -6.45 -10.85
N VAL A 237 -24.73 -6.36 -9.81
CA VAL A 237 -24.40 -7.51 -8.96
C VAL A 237 -25.50 -7.73 -7.90
N PRO A 238 -26.22 -8.87 -7.92
CA PRO A 238 -27.33 -9.10 -7.01
C PRO A 238 -26.91 -9.09 -5.54
N SER A 239 -27.70 -8.38 -4.72
CA SER A 239 -27.54 -8.31 -3.26
C SER A 239 -26.14 -7.89 -2.78
N VAL A 240 -25.36 -7.21 -3.61
CA VAL A 240 -24.00 -6.76 -3.26
C VAL A 240 -24.02 -5.70 -2.17
N LEU A 241 -24.87 -4.69 -2.32
CA LEU A 241 -24.92 -3.53 -1.43
C LEU A 241 -25.27 -3.90 0.02
N PRO A 242 -26.33 -4.69 0.30
CA PRO A 242 -26.64 -5.10 1.66
C PRO A 242 -25.53 -5.98 2.27
N ARG A 243 -24.88 -6.83 1.46
CA ARG A 243 -23.76 -7.67 1.90
C ARG A 243 -22.56 -6.82 2.30
N LEU A 244 -22.11 -5.92 1.41
CA LEU A 244 -20.94 -5.07 1.65
C LEU A 244 -21.16 -4.08 2.80
N SER A 245 -22.38 -3.56 2.95
CA SER A 245 -22.76 -2.65 4.04
C SER A 245 -22.60 -3.25 5.44
N ARG A 246 -22.42 -4.57 5.56
CA ARG A 246 -22.19 -5.27 6.83
C ARG A 246 -20.71 -5.49 7.15
N THR A 247 -19.80 -5.08 6.27
CA THR A 247 -18.36 -5.38 6.38
C THR A 247 -17.52 -4.14 6.66
N ARG A 248 -16.37 -4.32 7.34
CA ARG A 248 -15.47 -3.21 7.70
C ARG A 248 -14.88 -2.48 6.49
N ARG A 249 -14.54 -3.19 5.43
CA ARG A 249 -13.91 -2.61 4.22
C ARG A 249 -14.87 -2.44 3.05
N GLY A 250 -15.97 -3.20 3.01
CA GLY A 250 -16.95 -3.13 1.93
C GLY A 250 -17.93 -1.97 2.04
N HIS A 251 -18.25 -1.50 3.24
CA HIS A 251 -19.30 -0.48 3.45
C HIS A 251 -19.02 0.87 2.77
N SER A 252 -17.76 1.17 2.46
CA SER A 252 -17.37 2.39 1.75
C SER A 252 -18.00 2.49 0.35
N LEU A 253 -18.21 1.36 -0.34
CA LEU A 253 -18.79 1.34 -1.68
C LEU A 253 -20.29 1.68 -1.66
N PRO A 254 -21.15 0.98 -0.88
CA PRO A 254 -22.54 1.39 -0.72
C PRO A 254 -22.68 2.82 -0.21
N LEU A 255 -21.81 3.26 0.71
CA LEU A 255 -21.82 4.63 1.21
C LEU A 255 -21.57 5.66 0.09
N ALA A 256 -20.55 5.45 -0.76
CA ALA A 256 -20.26 6.34 -1.88
C ALA A 256 -21.43 6.41 -2.89
N LEU A 257 -22.10 5.28 -3.16
CA LEU A 257 -23.27 5.25 -4.05
C LEU A 257 -24.45 6.02 -3.44
N VAL A 258 -24.73 5.83 -2.16
CA VAL A 258 -25.80 6.53 -1.44
C VAL A 258 -25.54 8.04 -1.32
N GLU A 259 -24.27 8.44 -1.17
CA GLU A 259 -23.85 9.85 -1.17
C GLU A 259 -24.02 10.54 -2.54
N GLY A 260 -24.37 9.80 -3.59
CA GLY A 260 -24.60 10.38 -4.92
C GLY A 260 -23.34 10.61 -5.74
N VAL A 261 -22.22 9.95 -5.40
CA VAL A 261 -20.95 10.08 -6.15
C VAL A 261 -21.12 9.72 -7.64
N ALA A 262 -21.97 8.74 -7.93
CA ALA A 262 -22.33 8.27 -9.27
C ALA A 262 -23.70 8.82 -9.76
N GLY A 263 -24.10 9.99 -9.27
CA GLY A 263 -25.33 10.66 -9.68
C GLY A 263 -26.60 10.23 -8.91
N PRO A 264 -27.67 11.04 -9.03
CA PRO A 264 -28.88 10.89 -8.20
C PRO A 264 -29.70 9.64 -8.52
N ALA A 265 -29.75 9.22 -9.79
CA ALA A 265 -30.50 8.02 -10.19
C ALA A 265 -29.90 6.74 -9.58
N VAL A 266 -28.57 6.62 -9.62
CA VAL A 266 -27.85 5.50 -9.00
C VAL A 266 -28.02 5.53 -7.47
N ALA A 267 -27.92 6.70 -6.85
CA ALA A 267 -28.14 6.85 -5.41
C ALA A 267 -29.54 6.39 -4.99
N GLN A 268 -30.58 6.80 -5.73
CA GLN A 268 -31.95 6.39 -5.47
C GLN A 268 -32.12 4.86 -5.59
N ALA A 269 -31.56 4.25 -6.64
CA ALA A 269 -31.59 2.81 -6.83
C ALA A 269 -30.84 2.06 -5.71
N ALA A 270 -29.66 2.55 -5.32
CA ALA A 270 -28.87 1.98 -4.22
C ALA A 270 -29.63 2.04 -2.88
N VAL A 271 -30.28 3.18 -2.58
CA VAL A 271 -31.11 3.34 -1.37
C VAL A 271 -32.29 2.38 -1.40
N GLN A 272 -33.01 2.28 -2.52
CA GLN A 272 -34.15 1.36 -2.65
C GLN A 272 -33.73 -0.09 -2.39
N GLU A 273 -32.59 -0.52 -2.93
CA GLU A 273 -32.06 -1.86 -2.70
C GLU A 273 -31.68 -2.09 -1.22
N LEU A 274 -31.02 -1.12 -0.58
CA LEU A 274 -30.65 -1.22 0.84
C LEU A 274 -31.86 -1.22 1.76
N LEU A 275 -32.93 -0.49 1.40
CA LEU A 275 -34.17 -0.42 2.18
C LEU A 275 -34.88 -1.79 2.27
N LYS A 276 -34.82 -2.62 1.23
CA LYS A 276 -35.34 -4.01 1.25
C LYS A 276 -34.70 -4.85 2.36
N HIS A 277 -33.50 -4.48 2.81
CA HIS A 277 -32.72 -5.16 3.85
C HIS A 277 -32.53 -4.30 5.11
N ALA A 278 -33.31 -3.23 5.29
CA ALA A 278 -33.15 -2.28 6.38
C ALA A 278 -33.11 -2.92 7.80
N PRO A 279 -33.94 -3.93 8.15
CA PRO A 279 -33.88 -4.57 9.46
C PRO A 279 -32.51 -5.20 9.76
N ALA A 280 -31.92 -5.87 8.75
CA ALA A 280 -30.63 -6.52 8.87
C ALA A 280 -29.46 -5.52 8.96
N LEU A 281 -29.61 -4.33 8.36
CA LEU A 281 -28.61 -3.27 8.38
C LEU A 281 -28.62 -2.46 9.68
N ARG A 282 -29.80 -2.29 10.31
CA ARG A 282 -29.96 -1.58 11.59
C ARG A 282 -29.12 -2.19 12.71
N GLY A 283 -29.04 -3.52 12.76
CA GLY A 283 -28.28 -4.25 13.79
C GLY A 283 -26.76 -4.01 13.68
N GLY A 284 -26.23 -3.80 12.47
CA GLY A 284 -24.80 -3.67 12.22
C GLY A 284 -24.27 -2.25 12.36
N ARG A 285 -23.03 -2.09 12.88
CA ARG A 285 -22.34 -0.79 12.96
C ARG A 285 -22.22 -0.11 11.60
N PHE A 286 -21.82 -0.86 10.58
CA PHE A 286 -21.58 -0.35 9.23
C PHE A 286 -22.88 -0.09 8.46
N GLY A 287 -23.89 -0.95 8.62
CA GLY A 287 -25.21 -0.75 8.01
C GLY A 287 -25.89 0.51 8.52
N ARG A 288 -25.79 0.79 9.84
CA ARG A 288 -26.25 2.07 10.42
C ARG A 288 -25.52 3.28 9.83
N ARG A 289 -24.23 3.17 9.54
CA ARG A 289 -23.45 4.26 8.94
C ARG A 289 -23.90 4.54 7.50
N VAL A 290 -24.03 3.49 6.68
CA VAL A 290 -24.46 3.62 5.28
C VAL A 290 -25.86 4.24 5.18
N MET A 291 -26.78 3.83 6.06
CA MET A 291 -28.18 4.27 6.05
C MET A 291 -28.50 5.38 7.04
N ALA A 292 -27.49 6.05 7.62
CA ALA A 292 -27.68 7.04 8.67
C ALA A 292 -28.70 8.15 8.30
N PRO A 293 -28.67 8.72 7.07
CA PRO A 293 -29.62 9.76 6.67
C PRO A 293 -31.08 9.28 6.57
N TYR A 294 -31.30 7.97 6.34
CA TYR A 294 -32.62 7.41 6.03
C TYR A 294 -33.30 6.77 7.25
N TRP A 295 -32.56 6.50 8.32
CA TRP A 295 -33.10 5.93 9.55
C TRP A 295 -34.21 6.76 10.21
N PRO A 296 -34.15 8.10 10.25
CA PRO A 296 -35.23 8.94 10.77
C PRO A 296 -36.55 8.80 9.99
N THR A 297 -36.46 8.70 8.66
CA THR A 297 -37.62 8.52 7.76
C THR A 297 -38.26 7.15 7.96
N LEU A 298 -37.45 6.10 8.12
CA LEU A 298 -37.93 4.74 8.42
C LEU A 298 -38.67 4.66 9.76
N LYS A 299 -38.21 5.38 10.80
CA LYS A 299 -38.92 5.43 12.08
C LYS A 299 -40.31 6.07 11.95
N LYS A 300 -40.45 7.12 11.14
CA LYS A 300 -41.74 7.78 10.89
C LYS A 300 -42.72 6.86 10.15
N GLY A 301 -42.24 6.07 9.19
CA GLY A 301 -43.08 5.10 8.45
C GLY A 301 -43.57 3.92 9.30
N ILE A 302 -42.82 3.49 10.32
CA ILE A 302 -43.22 2.41 11.23
C ILE A 302 -44.23 2.90 12.28
N CYS A 303 -44.17 4.17 12.68
CA CYS A 303 -45.10 4.76 13.66
C CYS A 303 -46.41 5.31 13.04
N GLY A 304 -46.54 5.34 11.72
CA GLY A 304 -47.74 5.84 11.01
C GLY A 304 -48.62 4.75 10.38
N GLY A 305 -48.33 3.49 10.64
CA GLY A 305 -49.07 2.33 10.12
C GLY A 305 -49.46 1.32 11.21
N ALA A 306 -49.67 1.79 12.43
CA ALA A 306 -50.22 1.03 13.55
C ALA A 306 -51.56 1.66 13.97
#